data_AF-A0AAV6YWR3-F1
#
_entry.id   AF-A0AAV6YWR3-F1
#
_cell.length_a   1.000
_cell.length_b   1.000
_cell.length_c   1.000
_cell.angle_alpha   90.00
_cell.angle_beta   90.00
_cell.angle_gamma   90.00
#
_symmetry.space_group_name_H-M   'P 1'
#
loop_
_entity.id
_entity.type
_entity.pdbx_description
1 polymer ?
#
loop_
_entity_poly.entity_id
_entity_poly.type
_entity_poly.pdbx_seq_one_letter_code
_entity_poly.pdbx_strand_id
1 'polypeptide(L)'
;GRKAPKEGKISYADFVWFLLSEEDKKTQTSIEYWFRCMDLDGDGVLSMYELEYFYEEQCQKMESMAIEPLPFEDCLCQMLDLVKPQCDGKITLHDLKKCKQANLFFDTFINLDKYLDHEQKDPFSVLRVSNEQSTTCIKM
;
A
#
# COMPACT_ATOMS: atom_id res chain seq x y z
N GLY A 1 32.87 6.87 -10.54
CA GLY A 1 31.65 7.65 -10.22
C GLY A 1 30.52 7.13 -11.08
N ARG A 2 29.33 6.86 -10.51
CA ARG A 2 28.16 6.47 -11.30
C ARG A 2 27.76 7.66 -12.18
N LYS A 3 27.67 7.45 -13.50
CA LYS A 3 27.06 8.42 -14.41
C LYS A 3 25.56 8.48 -14.07
N ALA A 4 25.02 9.69 -13.89
CA ALA A 4 23.59 9.88 -13.73
C ALA A 4 22.87 9.27 -14.96
N PRO A 5 21.77 8.53 -14.75
CA PRO A 5 21.00 8.01 -15.87
C PRO A 5 20.48 9.14 -16.77
N LYS A 6 20.29 8.86 -18.06
CA LYS A 6 19.54 9.77 -18.94
C LYS A 6 18.10 9.87 -18.42
N GLU A 7 17.49 11.05 -18.51
CA GLU A 7 16.10 11.27 -18.09
C GLU A 7 15.17 10.16 -18.60
N GLY A 8 14.36 9.61 -17.70
CA GLY A 8 13.39 8.56 -17.99
C GLY A 8 13.95 7.15 -18.24
N LYS A 9 15.24 6.89 -17.99
CA LYS A 9 15.84 5.54 -18.13
C LYS A 9 16.55 5.12 -16.86
N ILE A 10 16.43 3.84 -16.52
CA ILE A 10 17.16 3.20 -15.42
C ILE A 10 18.27 2.30 -15.96
N SER A 11 19.36 2.12 -15.21
CA SER A 11 20.42 1.17 -15.58
C SER A 11 20.02 -0.26 -15.24
N TYR A 12 20.76 -1.26 -15.77
CA TYR A 12 20.56 -2.65 -15.38
C TYR A 12 20.73 -2.84 -13.85
N ALA A 13 21.69 -2.14 -13.24
CA ALA A 13 21.89 -2.21 -11.80
C ALA A 13 20.67 -1.68 -11.03
N ASP A 14 20.06 -0.59 -11.49
CA ASP A 14 18.85 -0.03 -10.87
C ASP A 14 17.66 -0.97 -11.06
N PHE A 15 17.54 -1.59 -12.25
CA PHE A 15 16.51 -2.61 -12.52
C PHE A 15 16.66 -3.84 -11.61
N VAL A 16 17.89 -4.29 -11.33
CA VAL A 16 18.12 -5.39 -10.37
C VAL A 16 17.63 -5.01 -8.97
N TRP A 17 17.90 -3.78 -8.51
CA TRP A 17 17.39 -3.30 -7.23
C TRP A 17 15.87 -3.23 -7.19
N PHE A 18 15.25 -2.74 -8.26
CA PHE A 18 13.80 -2.75 -8.42
C PHE A 18 13.25 -4.18 -8.33
N LEU A 19 13.76 -5.11 -9.14
CA LEU A 19 13.28 -6.49 -9.20
C LEU A 19 13.40 -7.19 -7.84
N LEU A 20 14.57 -7.11 -7.20
CA LEU A 20 14.78 -7.71 -5.89
C LEU A 20 13.85 -7.12 -4.83
N SER A 21 13.59 -5.81 -4.90
CA SER A 21 12.69 -5.13 -3.95
C SER A 21 11.22 -5.47 -4.22
N GLU A 22 10.83 -5.66 -5.47
CA GLU A 22 9.46 -6.02 -5.85
C GLU A 22 9.12 -7.47 -5.50
N GLU A 23 10.06 -8.40 -5.71
CA GLU A 23 9.87 -9.83 -5.42
C GLU A 23 9.63 -10.11 -3.93
N ASP A 24 10.41 -9.49 -3.04
CA ASP A 24 10.26 -9.67 -1.59
C ASP A 24 10.27 -8.34 -0.81
N LYS A 25 9.06 -7.80 -0.62
CA LYS A 25 8.78 -6.60 0.18
C LYS A 25 8.90 -6.78 1.70
N LYS A 26 9.29 -7.96 2.20
CA LYS A 26 9.47 -8.21 3.64
C LYS A 26 10.90 -7.94 4.11
N THR A 27 11.87 -7.91 3.18
CA THR A 27 13.26 -7.65 3.52
C THR A 27 13.45 -6.20 3.99
N GLN A 28 14.36 -5.99 4.93
CA GLN A 28 14.65 -4.64 5.46
C GLN A 28 15.08 -3.66 4.35
N THR A 29 15.82 -4.15 3.36
CA THR A 29 16.27 -3.36 2.21
C THR A 29 15.13 -3.00 1.27
N SER A 30 14.19 -3.92 1.01
CA SER A 30 13.03 -3.62 0.18
C SER A 30 12.08 -2.64 0.87
N ILE A 31 11.89 -2.77 2.20
CA ILE A 31 11.08 -1.81 2.97
C ILE A 31 11.67 -0.40 2.84
N GLU A 32 13.00 -0.25 2.93
CA GLU A 32 13.67 1.04 2.68
C GLU A 32 13.49 1.55 1.24
N TYR A 33 13.53 0.64 0.27
CA TYR A 33 13.36 0.99 -1.14
C TYR A 33 11.97 1.59 -1.39
N TRP A 34 10.92 0.89 -0.98
CA TRP A 34 9.54 1.34 -1.20
C TRP A 34 9.16 2.53 -0.34
N PHE A 35 9.68 2.61 0.89
CA PHE A 35 9.50 3.80 1.71
C PHE A 35 10.03 5.05 1.01
N ARG A 36 11.25 5.00 0.44
CA ARG A 36 11.82 6.12 -0.32
C ARG A 36 11.07 6.46 -1.60
N CYS A 37 10.34 5.49 -2.18
CA CYS A 37 9.49 5.76 -3.33
C CYS A 37 8.19 6.45 -2.93
N MET A 38 7.69 6.17 -1.72
CA MET A 38 6.42 6.72 -1.22
C MET A 38 6.56 8.03 -0.46
N ASP A 39 7.71 8.27 0.17
CA ASP A 39 8.09 9.52 0.83
C ASP A 39 8.46 10.55 -0.24
N LEU A 40 7.44 11.28 -0.73
CA LEU A 40 7.51 12.16 -1.90
C LEU A 40 8.30 13.43 -1.61
N ASP A 41 8.22 13.93 -0.37
CA ASP A 41 8.95 15.13 0.05
C ASP A 41 10.29 14.80 0.75
N GLY A 42 10.50 13.55 1.17
CA GLY A 42 11.74 13.07 1.76
C GLY A 42 11.91 13.46 3.21
N ASP A 43 10.83 13.78 3.93
CA ASP A 43 10.87 14.18 5.34
C ASP A 43 11.02 13.00 6.31
N GLY A 44 10.90 11.77 5.82
CA GLY A 44 11.03 10.54 6.59
C GLY A 44 9.73 10.05 7.24
N VAL A 45 8.58 10.59 6.84
CA VAL A 45 7.24 10.23 7.31
C VAL A 45 6.30 10.08 6.13
N LEU A 46 5.53 8.99 6.07
CA LEU A 46 4.40 8.90 5.14
C LEU A 46 3.19 9.61 5.76
N SER A 47 2.90 10.78 5.21
CA SER A 47 1.75 11.60 5.52
C SER A 47 0.47 11.05 4.88
N MET A 48 -0.70 11.49 5.38
CA MET A 48 -1.99 11.12 4.78
C MET A 48 -2.07 11.55 3.30
N TYR A 49 -1.49 12.70 2.95
CA TYR A 49 -1.47 13.21 1.59
C TYR A 49 -0.74 12.26 0.63
N GLU A 50 0.43 11.75 1.02
CA GLU A 50 1.20 10.84 0.17
C GLU A 50 0.48 9.49 0.01
N LEU A 51 -0.13 8.99 1.10
CA LEU A 51 -0.91 7.76 1.04
C LEU A 51 -2.14 7.91 0.14
N GLU A 52 -2.86 9.01 0.24
CA GLU A 52 -4.01 9.32 -0.61
C GLU A 52 -3.60 9.46 -2.08
N TYR A 53 -2.47 10.13 -2.34
CA TYR A 53 -1.91 10.30 -3.68
C TYR A 53 -1.69 8.96 -4.39
N PHE A 54 -1.06 7.98 -3.74
CA PHE A 54 -0.89 6.65 -4.33
C PHE A 54 -2.21 5.88 -4.41
N TYR A 55 -3.05 5.97 -3.38
CA TYR A 55 -4.31 5.23 -3.34
C TYR A 55 -5.31 5.66 -4.41
N GLU A 56 -5.31 6.94 -4.81
CA GLU A 56 -6.18 7.46 -5.88
C GLU A 56 -6.00 6.68 -7.19
N GLU A 57 -4.75 6.39 -7.59
CA GLU A 57 -4.46 5.60 -8.79
C GLU A 57 -4.97 4.15 -8.65
N GLN A 58 -4.90 3.60 -7.43
CA GLN A 58 -5.36 2.24 -7.15
C GLN A 58 -6.89 2.15 -7.25
N CYS A 59 -7.61 3.16 -6.75
CA CYS A 59 -9.06 3.29 -6.93
C CYS A 59 -9.45 3.30 -8.42
N GLN A 60 -8.80 4.16 -9.22
CA GLN A 60 -9.08 4.25 -10.66
C GLN A 60 -8.88 2.91 -11.38
N LYS A 61 -7.83 2.17 -11.03
CA LYS A 61 -7.58 0.83 -11.58
C LYS A 61 -8.65 -0.18 -11.14
N MET A 62 -9.04 -0.21 -9.87
CA MET A 62 -10.12 -1.07 -9.37
C MET A 62 -11.45 -0.78 -10.08
N GLU A 63 -11.81 0.50 -10.22
CA GLU A 63 -13.02 0.92 -10.93
C GLU A 63 -13.02 0.47 -12.39
N SER A 64 -11.86 0.52 -13.07
CA SER A 64 -11.72 0.02 -14.45
C SER A 64 -11.96 -1.49 -14.59
N MET A 65 -11.81 -2.22 -13.48
CA MET A 65 -12.09 -3.66 -13.35
C MET A 65 -13.49 -3.93 -12.79
N ALA A 66 -14.33 -2.90 -12.61
CA ALA A 66 -15.64 -2.95 -11.95
C ALA A 66 -15.58 -3.46 -10.50
N ILE A 67 -14.48 -3.18 -9.80
CA ILE A 67 -14.31 -3.42 -8.37
C ILE A 67 -14.53 -2.08 -7.66
N GLU A 68 -15.43 -2.05 -6.68
CA GLU A 68 -15.64 -0.87 -5.85
C GLU A 68 -14.52 -0.76 -4.82
N PRO A 69 -13.68 0.30 -4.88
CA PRO A 69 -12.61 0.48 -3.92
C PRO A 69 -13.17 0.89 -2.56
N LEU A 70 -12.48 0.48 -1.49
CA LEU A 70 -12.80 0.94 -0.15
C LEU A 70 -12.51 2.46 -0.03
N PRO A 71 -13.36 3.25 0.64
CA PRO A 71 -13.05 4.66 0.91
C PRO A 71 -11.68 4.84 1.57
N PHE A 72 -10.96 5.91 1.21
CA PHE A 72 -9.60 6.13 1.71
C PHE A 72 -9.52 6.16 3.24
N GLU A 73 -10.49 6.79 3.92
CA GLU A 73 -10.51 6.86 5.39
C GLU A 73 -10.56 5.47 6.03
N ASP A 74 -11.37 4.55 5.47
CA ASP A 74 -11.48 3.18 5.96
C ASP A 74 -10.23 2.35 5.65
N CYS A 75 -9.65 2.53 4.46
CA CYS A 75 -8.39 1.91 4.07
C CYS A 75 -7.25 2.38 5.00
N LEU A 76 -7.17 3.69 5.25
CA LEU A 76 -6.20 4.29 6.16
C LEU A 76 -6.33 3.73 7.57
N CYS A 77 -7.56 3.60 8.09
CA CYS A 77 -7.79 2.97 9.40
C CYS A 77 -7.22 1.54 9.44
N GLN A 78 -7.50 0.72 8.42
CA GLN A 78 -6.96 -0.64 8.34
C GLN A 78 -5.43 -0.66 8.28
N MET A 79 -4.82 0.26 7.53
CA MET A 79 -3.37 0.36 7.42
C MET A 79 -2.74 0.84 8.73
N LEU A 80 -3.37 1.76 9.46
CA LEU A 80 -2.93 2.20 10.78
C LEU A 80 -3.03 1.07 11.81
N ASP A 81 -4.09 0.27 11.78
CA ASP A 81 -4.24 -0.92 12.63
C ASP A 81 -3.19 -2.01 12.33
N LEU A 82 -2.80 -2.13 11.07
CA LEU A 82 -1.76 -3.05 10.62
C LEU A 82 -0.36 -2.57 11.05
N VAL A 83 -0.04 -1.30 10.81
CA VAL A 83 1.30 -0.74 11.06
C VAL A 83 1.52 -0.42 12.53
N LYS A 84 0.49 0.07 13.22
CA LYS A 84 0.53 0.56 14.61
C LYS A 84 1.67 1.55 14.86
N PRO A 85 1.65 2.70 14.17
CA PRO A 85 2.75 3.66 14.26
C PRO A 85 2.92 4.17 15.70
N GLN A 86 4.16 4.55 16.04
CA GLN A 86 4.44 5.09 17.38
C GLN A 86 3.78 6.46 17.62
N CYS A 87 3.53 7.23 16.55
CA CYS A 87 2.85 8.51 16.61
C CYS A 87 1.65 8.50 15.66
N ASP A 88 0.48 8.89 16.16
CA ASP A 88 -0.76 8.89 15.39
C ASP A 88 -0.63 9.75 14.12
N GLY A 89 -1.11 9.22 13.00
CA GLY A 89 -1.09 9.90 11.71
C GLY A 89 0.28 10.06 11.06
N LYS A 90 1.34 9.43 11.60
CA LYS A 90 2.71 9.50 11.06
C LYS A 90 3.30 8.10 10.95
N ILE A 91 3.39 7.57 9.73
CA ILE A 91 4.01 6.27 9.49
C ILE A 91 5.49 6.47 9.13
N THR A 92 6.39 5.96 9.96
CA THR A 92 7.83 6.04 9.70
C THR A 92 8.38 4.73 9.13
N LEU A 93 9.58 4.80 8.55
CA LEU A 93 10.33 3.61 8.16
C LEU A 93 10.52 2.63 9.33
N HIS A 94 10.69 3.13 10.55
CA HIS A 94 10.83 2.29 11.74
C HIS A 94 9.56 1.47 11.99
N ASP A 95 8.39 2.10 11.87
CA ASP A 95 7.11 1.45 12.10
C ASP A 95 6.87 0.31 11.10
N LEU A 96 7.13 0.55 9.81
CA LEU A 96 6.99 -0.48 8.76
C LEU A 96 7.97 -1.64 8.95
N LYS A 97 9.21 -1.37 9.37
CA LYS A 97 10.17 -2.43 9.69
C LYS A 97 9.74 -3.27 10.90
N LYS A 98 8.98 -2.68 11.83
CA LYS A 98 8.53 -3.33 13.06
C LYS A 98 7.24 -4.13 12.90
N CYS A 99 6.31 -3.69 12.04
CA CYS A 99 4.98 -4.30 11.90
C CYS A 99 5.01 -5.71 11.29
N LYS A 100 6.10 -6.10 10.62
CA LYS A 100 6.29 -7.41 9.94
C LYS A 100 5.30 -7.71 8.81
N GLN A 101 4.42 -6.76 8.49
CA GLN A 101 3.40 -6.86 7.44
C GLN A 101 3.52 -5.73 6.42
N ALA A 102 4.69 -5.08 6.32
CA ALA A 102 4.95 -3.99 5.40
C ALA A 102 4.67 -4.36 3.93
N ASN A 103 4.81 -5.63 3.55
CA ASN A 103 4.45 -6.08 2.21
C ASN A 103 2.97 -5.84 1.87
N LEU A 104 2.05 -6.09 2.82
CA LEU A 104 0.63 -5.86 2.60
C LEU A 104 0.35 -4.36 2.52
N PHE A 105 0.95 -3.58 3.43
CA PHE A 105 0.90 -2.12 3.38
C PHE A 105 1.31 -1.57 2.01
N PHE A 106 2.48 -1.98 1.49
CA PHE A 106 2.93 -1.52 0.18
C PHE A 106 2.02 -2.01 -0.95
N ASP A 107 1.64 -3.28 -0.96
CA ASP A 107 0.80 -3.81 -2.04
C ASP A 107 -0.54 -3.03 -2.13
N THR A 108 -1.15 -2.66 -0.99
CA THR A 108 -2.35 -1.80 -0.95
C THR A 108 -2.19 -0.48 -1.71
N PHE A 109 -1.07 0.22 -1.55
CA PHE A 109 -0.87 1.54 -2.15
C PHE A 109 -0.23 1.52 -3.55
N ILE A 110 0.59 0.51 -3.87
CA ILE A 110 1.44 0.58 -5.07
C ILE A 110 1.44 -0.70 -5.93
N ASN A 111 0.80 -1.80 -5.52
CA ASN A 111 0.72 -3.02 -6.33
C ASN A 111 -0.67 -3.67 -6.27
N LEU A 112 -1.53 -3.29 -7.21
CA LEU A 112 -2.93 -3.73 -7.24
C LEU A 112 -3.08 -5.25 -7.40
N ASP A 113 -2.30 -5.87 -8.29
CA ASP A 113 -2.40 -7.30 -8.55
C ASP A 113 -2.13 -8.11 -7.27
N LYS A 114 -1.06 -7.75 -6.53
CA LYS A 114 -0.74 -8.40 -5.26
C LYS A 114 -1.75 -8.09 -4.16
N TYR A 115 -2.28 -6.86 -4.13
CA TYR A 115 -3.34 -6.50 -3.18
C TYR A 115 -4.59 -7.36 -3.36
N LEU A 116 -5.11 -7.48 -4.59
CA LEU A 116 -6.30 -8.29 -4.89
C LEU A 116 -6.07 -9.78 -4.57
N ASP A 117 -4.86 -10.27 -4.80
CA ASP A 117 -4.44 -11.63 -4.43
C ASP A 117 -4.48 -11.89 -2.92
N HIS A 118 -4.17 -10.88 -2.09
CA HIS A 118 -4.24 -11.00 -0.63
C HIS A 118 -5.68 -10.95 -0.15
N GLU A 119 -6.51 -10.06 -0.71
CA GLU A 119 -7.93 -9.93 -0.37
C GLU A 119 -8.71 -11.22 -0.63
N GLN A 120 -8.43 -11.92 -1.73
CA GLN A 120 -9.07 -13.21 -2.05
C GLN A 120 -8.64 -14.35 -1.12
N LYS A 121 -7.45 -14.25 -0.52
CA LYS A 121 -6.91 -15.27 0.38
C LYS A 121 -7.35 -15.07 1.83
N ASP A 122 -7.87 -13.91 2.20
CA ASP A 122 -8.44 -13.68 3.53
C ASP A 122 -9.82 -14.36 3.63
N PRO A 123 -10.00 -15.40 4.47
CA PRO A 123 -11.31 -16.04 4.66
C PRO A 123 -12.38 -15.09 5.22
N PHE A 124 -11.97 -13.95 5.81
CA PHE A 124 -12.85 -12.96 6.42
C PHE A 124 -13.21 -11.79 5.49
N SER A 125 -12.55 -11.60 4.34
CA SER A 125 -12.89 -10.52 3.39
C SER A 125 -14.30 -10.71 2.81
N VAL A 126 -14.68 -11.97 2.54
CA VAL A 126 -16.02 -12.36 2.04
C VAL A 126 -17.14 -12.03 3.05
N LEU A 127 -16.82 -11.97 4.35
CA LEU A 127 -17.79 -11.65 5.40
C LEU A 127 -18.08 -10.14 5.51
N ARG A 128 -17.20 -9.27 5.03
CA ARG A 128 -17.44 -7.81 5.04
C ARG A 128 -18.43 -7.39 3.95
N VAL A 129 -18.34 -8.00 2.77
CA VAL A 129 -19.31 -7.78 1.67
C VAL A 129 -20.72 -8.30 2.02
N SER A 130 -20.80 -9.32 2.89
CA SER A 130 -22.08 -9.94 3.24
C SER A 130 -22.88 -9.17 4.30
N ASN A 131 -22.28 -8.19 4.98
CA ASN A 131 -22.91 -7.54 6.14
C ASN A 131 -23.64 -6.22 5.83
N GLU A 132 -23.56 -5.71 4.59
CA GLU A 132 -24.29 -4.51 4.16
C GLU A 132 -25.67 -4.80 3.53
N GLN A 133 -26.04 -6.08 3.31
CA GLN A 133 -27.35 -6.44 2.77
C GLN A 133 -28.44 -6.74 3.83
N SER A 134 -28.16 -6.59 5.13
CA SER A 134 -29.13 -6.96 6.18
C SER A 134 -29.97 -5.80 6.74
N THR A 135 -29.82 -4.55 6.27
CA THR A 135 -30.57 -3.41 6.84
C THR A 135 -31.82 -2.98 6.06
N THR A 136 -32.19 -3.62 4.95
CA THR A 136 -33.38 -3.21 4.16
C THR A 136 -34.69 -3.89 4.58
N CYS A 137 -34.71 -4.79 5.57
CA CYS A 137 -35.93 -5.56 5.89
C CYS A 137 -36.46 -5.38 7.32
N ILE A 138 -36.40 -4.20 7.94
CA ILE A 138 -37.28 -3.88 9.09
C ILE A 138 -37.64 -2.38 9.10
N LYS A 139 -38.54 -1.95 8.21
CA LYS A 139 -39.47 -0.83 8.46
C LYS A 139 -40.80 -1.11 7.72
N MET A 140 -41.69 -1.85 8.37
CA MET A 140 -43.13 -1.60 8.34
C MET A 140 -43.52 -1.04 9.69
#